data_AF-A0A842N2H9-F1
#
_entry.id   AF-A0A842N2H9-F1
#
_cell.length_a   1.000
_cell.length_b   1.000
_cell.length_c   1.000
_cell.angle_alpha   90.00
_cell.angle_beta   90.00
_cell.angle_gamma   90.00
#
_symmetry.space_group_name_H-M   'P 1'
#
loop_
_entity.id
_entity.type
_entity.pdbx_description
1 polymer ?
#
loop_
_entity_poly.entity_id
_entity_poly.type
_entity_poly.pdbx_seq_one_letter_code
_entity_poly.pdbx_strand_id
1 'polypeptide(L)'
;LGISGRIVKAGKHLVIVGDLTYGGSKQVATALLTKNKKISEICSALNLKYQDITISKIKKSKLLVSSYDRSKEPENVKLKKSTIEWGIKTAIKNSKKASDVIFHKGSFGKEPMIIVFGKTPNDVMKKILKII
;
A
#
# COMPACT_ATOMS: atom_id res chain seq x y z
N LEU A 1 -12.46 2.25 8.00
CA LEU A 1 -12.87 3.57 7.49
C LEU A 1 -11.90 3.99 6.38
N GLY A 2 -12.38 4.59 5.30
CA GLY A 2 -11.54 5.07 4.19
C GLY A 2 -12.31 6.06 3.31
N ILE A 3 -11.62 6.80 2.45
CA ILE A 3 -12.25 7.75 1.53
C ILE A 3 -12.94 6.97 0.41
N SER A 4 -14.24 7.20 0.16
CA SER A 4 -15.04 6.48 -0.85
C SER A 4 -14.61 6.75 -2.29
N GLY A 5 -14.07 7.94 -2.56
CA GLY A 5 -13.27 8.22 -3.73
C GLY A 5 -11.78 8.12 -3.38
N ARG A 6 -11.02 9.19 -3.64
CA ARG A 6 -9.56 9.26 -3.42
C ARG A 6 -9.13 10.71 -3.24
N ILE A 7 -7.91 10.89 -2.74
CA ILE A 7 -7.19 12.16 -2.89
C ILE A 7 -6.52 12.14 -4.27
N VAL A 8 -6.95 13.02 -5.16
CA VAL A 8 -6.48 13.10 -6.56
C VAL A 8 -5.83 14.45 -6.84
N LYS A 9 -5.01 14.50 -7.89
CA LYS A 9 -4.39 15.74 -8.36
C LYS A 9 -5.27 16.38 -9.43
N ALA A 10 -5.72 17.61 -9.19
CA ALA A 10 -6.43 18.45 -10.16
C ALA A 10 -5.54 19.67 -10.50
N GLY A 11 -4.86 19.61 -11.65
CA GLY A 11 -3.86 20.61 -12.01
C GLY A 11 -2.71 20.68 -11.00
N LYS A 12 -2.57 21.81 -10.30
CA LYS A 12 -1.57 22.02 -9.24
C LYS A 12 -2.09 21.74 -7.82
N HIS A 13 -3.38 21.41 -7.67
CA HIS A 13 -4.02 21.23 -6.37
C HIS A 13 -4.35 19.76 -6.10
N LEU A 14 -4.52 19.42 -4.82
CA LEU A 14 -5.07 18.15 -4.39
C LEU A 14 -6.56 18.33 -4.08
N VAL A 15 -7.37 17.39 -4.54
CA VAL A 15 -8.82 17.35 -4.31
C VAL A 15 -9.15 16.03 -3.62
N ILE A 16 -9.89 16.11 -2.52
CA ILE A 16 -10.48 14.95 -1.86
C ILE A 16 -11.80 14.67 -2.57
N VAL A 17 -11.92 13.50 -3.19
CA VAL A 17 -13.15 13.05 -3.85
C VAL A 17 -13.84 12.05 -2.93
N GLY A 18 -15.08 12.36 -2.56
CA GLY A 18 -15.91 11.54 -1.68
C GLY A 18 -15.62 11.74 -0.20
N ASP A 19 -16.32 10.95 0.62
CA ASP A 19 -16.36 11.10 2.07
C ASP A 19 -15.64 9.96 2.78
N LEU A 20 -15.40 10.17 4.06
CA LEU A 20 -14.86 9.16 4.95
C LEU A 20 -15.95 8.16 5.35
N THR A 21 -15.90 6.95 4.80
CA THR A 21 -16.95 5.94 4.97
C THR A 21 -16.38 4.54 5.29
N TYR A 22 -17.19 3.69 5.90
CA TYR A 22 -16.84 2.28 6.05
C TYR A 22 -16.84 1.62 4.67
N GLY A 23 -15.79 0.86 4.37
CA GLY A 23 -15.62 0.24 3.05
C GLY A 23 -15.18 1.19 1.92
N GLY A 24 -14.94 2.48 2.19
CA GLY A 24 -14.63 3.47 1.15
C GLY A 24 -13.41 3.15 0.27
N SER A 25 -12.43 2.39 0.78
CA SER A 25 -11.26 1.97 0.00
C SER A 25 -11.04 0.47 0.06
N LYS A 26 -11.67 -0.28 -0.86
CA LYS A 26 -11.58 -1.75 -0.91
C LYS A 26 -10.15 -2.26 -1.04
N GLN A 27 -9.37 -1.71 -1.98
CA GLN A 27 -8.02 -2.21 -2.28
C GLN A 27 -7.05 -2.00 -1.12
N VAL A 28 -7.03 -0.79 -0.54
CA VAL A 28 -6.16 -0.47 0.60
C VAL A 28 -6.63 -1.22 1.86
N ALA A 29 -7.96 -1.33 2.06
CA ALA A 29 -8.50 -2.13 3.16
C ALA A 29 -8.09 -3.61 3.06
N THR A 30 -8.16 -4.22 1.87
CA THR A 30 -7.68 -5.61 1.68
C THR A 30 -6.21 -5.75 2.04
N ALA A 31 -5.36 -4.81 1.61
CA ALA A 31 -3.94 -4.83 1.95
C ALA A 31 -3.71 -4.70 3.46
N LEU A 32 -4.39 -3.74 4.09
CA LEU A 32 -4.32 -3.48 5.52
C LEU A 32 -4.77 -4.69 6.33
N LEU A 33 -5.96 -5.23 6.05
CA LEU A 33 -6.52 -6.38 6.77
C LEU A 33 -5.64 -7.62 6.59
N THR A 34 -5.08 -7.84 5.39
CA THR A 34 -4.16 -8.96 5.14
C THR A 34 -2.91 -8.84 5.99
N LYS A 35 -2.34 -7.64 6.11
CA LYS A 35 -1.16 -7.40 6.94
C LYS A 35 -1.49 -7.48 8.43
N ASN A 36 -2.61 -6.91 8.84
CA ASN A 36 -3.09 -6.89 10.23
C ASN A 36 -3.25 -8.30 10.80
N LYS A 37 -3.73 -9.27 9.99
CA LYS A 37 -3.81 -10.69 10.39
C LYS A 37 -2.48 -11.29 10.90
N LYS A 38 -1.34 -10.79 10.42
CA LYS A 38 -0.01 -11.23 10.89
C LYS A 38 0.54 -10.30 11.98
N ILE A 39 0.19 -9.02 11.95
CA ILE A 39 0.72 -7.97 12.83
C ILE A 39 -0.43 -7.05 13.23
N SER A 40 -1.11 -7.38 14.32
CA SER A 40 -2.37 -6.76 14.78
C SER A 40 -2.26 -5.27 15.10
N GLU A 41 -1.05 -4.78 15.41
CA GLU A 41 -0.80 -3.36 15.69
C GLU A 41 -0.97 -2.45 14.47
N ILE A 42 -0.95 -2.99 13.24
CA ILE A 42 -1.02 -2.20 12.01
C ILE A 42 -2.48 -1.96 11.63
N CYS A 43 -2.97 -0.75 11.87
CA CYS A 43 -4.38 -0.38 11.68
C CYS A 43 -4.59 0.75 10.65
N SER A 44 -3.54 1.24 10.00
CA SER A 44 -3.64 2.28 8.97
C SER A 44 -2.75 2.01 7.77
N ALA A 45 -3.21 2.44 6.60
CA ALA A 45 -2.48 2.33 5.35
C ALA A 45 -2.86 3.45 4.38
N LEU A 46 -1.91 3.86 3.55
CA LEU A 46 -2.11 4.83 2.46
C LEU A 46 -1.34 4.38 1.23
N ASN A 47 -1.98 4.39 0.06
CA ASN A 47 -1.32 4.11 -1.20
C ASN A 47 -0.80 5.41 -1.85
N LEU A 48 0.41 5.34 -2.38
CA LEU A 48 1.07 6.39 -3.13
C LEU A 48 1.33 5.93 -4.56
N LYS A 49 1.40 6.89 -5.48
CA LYS A 49 1.87 6.65 -6.84
C LYS A 49 3.31 6.13 -6.79
N TYR A 50 3.59 5.05 -7.51
CA TYR A 50 4.95 4.59 -7.69
C TYR A 50 5.70 5.54 -8.64
N GLN A 51 6.84 6.04 -8.18
CA GLN A 51 7.81 6.77 -8.98
C GLN A 51 9.21 6.39 -8.48
N ASP A 52 10.18 6.32 -9.38
CA ASP A 52 11.55 5.91 -9.02
C ASP A 52 12.18 6.85 -7.99
N ILE A 53 11.86 8.15 -8.07
CA ILE A 53 12.29 9.14 -7.08
C ILE A 53 11.72 8.85 -5.69
N THR A 54 10.45 8.47 -5.59
CA THR A 54 9.79 8.10 -4.33
C THR A 54 10.43 6.86 -3.73
N ILE A 55 10.71 5.84 -4.55
CA ILE A 55 11.41 4.62 -4.10
C ILE A 55 12.83 4.92 -3.62
N SER A 56 13.56 5.80 -4.33
CA SER A 56 14.90 6.23 -3.91
C SER A 56 14.88 6.90 -2.54
N LYS A 57 13.92 7.80 -2.29
CA LYS A 57 13.73 8.44 -0.98
C LYS A 57 13.33 7.44 0.10
N ILE A 58 12.43 6.50 -0.20
CA ILE A 58 12.06 5.41 0.72
C ILE A 58 13.29 4.60 1.14
N LYS A 59 14.16 4.20 0.21
CA LYS A 59 15.39 3.45 0.53
C LYS A 59 16.33 4.21 1.46
N LYS A 60 16.33 5.55 1.41
CA LYS A 60 17.13 6.42 2.29
C LYS A 60 16.47 6.68 3.65
N SER A 61 15.15 6.52 3.76
CA SER A 61 14.34 6.93 4.94
C SER A 61 14.45 6.03 6.18
N LYS A 62 15.35 5.03 6.19
CA LYS A 62 15.50 3.98 7.23
C LYS A 62 14.21 3.18 7.51
N LEU A 63 13.21 3.27 6.64
CA LEU A 63 11.97 2.50 6.73
C LEU A 63 12.20 1.05 6.28
N LEU A 64 11.46 0.11 6.87
CA LEU A 64 11.49 -1.28 6.44
C LEU A 64 10.67 -1.45 5.16
N VAL A 65 11.32 -1.87 4.08
CA VAL A 65 10.69 -1.97 2.75
C VAL A 65 10.61 -3.42 2.34
N SER A 66 9.48 -3.80 1.77
CA SER A 66 9.33 -5.08 1.07
C SER A 66 8.63 -4.87 -0.26
N SER A 67 8.68 -5.88 -1.12
CA SER A 67 8.03 -5.84 -2.42
C SER A 67 7.53 -7.20 -2.83
N TYR A 68 6.59 -7.23 -3.76
CA TYR A 68 6.18 -8.45 -4.45
C TYR A 68 6.16 -8.20 -5.95
N ASP A 69 6.35 -9.27 -6.71
CA ASP A 69 6.44 -9.25 -8.16
C ASP A 69 5.18 -9.90 -8.75
N ARG A 70 4.36 -9.11 -9.46
CA ARG A 70 3.11 -9.60 -10.04
C ARG A 70 3.31 -10.60 -11.17
N SER A 71 4.50 -10.67 -11.78
CA SER A 71 4.80 -11.72 -12.77
C SER A 71 4.79 -13.11 -12.15
N LYS A 72 5.09 -13.21 -10.84
CA LYS A 72 5.10 -14.45 -10.05
C LYS A 72 3.74 -14.80 -9.45
N GLU A 73 2.70 -14.04 -9.77
CA GLU A 73 1.35 -14.28 -9.28
C GLU A 73 0.78 -15.58 -9.91
N PRO A 74 0.39 -16.57 -9.10
CA PRO A 74 -0.23 -17.79 -9.58
C PRO A 74 -1.54 -17.51 -10.34
N GLU A 75 -1.81 -18.32 -11.36
CA GLU A 75 -2.96 -18.10 -12.25
C GLU A 75 -4.32 -18.21 -11.53
N ASN A 76 -4.43 -19.14 -10.58
CA ASN A 76 -5.62 -19.29 -9.73
C ASN A 76 -5.89 -18.04 -8.85
N VAL A 77 -4.87 -17.29 -8.45
CA VAL A 77 -5.01 -16.02 -7.71
C VAL A 77 -5.52 -14.91 -8.62
N LYS A 78 -5.00 -14.85 -9.86
CA LYS A 78 -5.47 -13.90 -10.89
C LYS A 78 -6.95 -14.10 -11.19
N LEU A 79 -7.37 -15.35 -11.38
CA LEU A 79 -8.77 -15.73 -11.65
C LEU A 79 -9.70 -15.34 -10.49
N LYS A 80 -9.26 -15.55 -9.24
CA LYS A 80 -10.02 -15.18 -8.03
C LYS A 80 -9.96 -13.70 -7.67
N LYS A 81 -9.26 -12.86 -8.46
CA LYS A 81 -9.05 -11.42 -8.21
C LYS A 81 -8.48 -11.11 -6.81
N SER A 82 -7.67 -12.02 -6.26
CA SER A 82 -7.10 -11.92 -4.89
C SER A 82 -5.64 -11.43 -4.86
N THR A 83 -5.18 -10.76 -5.92
CA THR A 83 -3.79 -10.31 -6.09
C THR A 83 -3.25 -9.51 -4.91
N ILE A 84 -4.04 -8.61 -4.34
CA ILE A 84 -3.58 -7.75 -3.23
C ILE A 84 -3.29 -8.61 -2.00
N GLU A 85 -4.19 -9.50 -1.64
CA GLU A 85 -4.00 -10.40 -0.50
C GLU A 85 -2.77 -11.30 -0.72
N TRP A 86 -2.66 -11.92 -1.90
CA TRP A 86 -1.50 -12.72 -2.24
C TRP A 86 -0.18 -11.93 -2.21
N GLY A 87 -0.18 -10.71 -2.78
CA GLY A 87 1.00 -9.86 -2.87
C GLY A 87 1.49 -9.42 -1.49
N ILE A 88 0.58 -9.00 -0.61
CA ILE A 88 0.92 -8.66 0.77
C ILE A 88 1.43 -9.89 1.53
N LYS A 89 0.75 -11.05 1.44
CA LYS A 89 1.23 -12.30 2.06
C LYS A 89 2.62 -12.68 1.58
N THR A 90 2.88 -12.51 0.28
CA THR A 90 4.18 -12.79 -0.35
C THR A 90 5.26 -11.85 0.18
N ALA A 91 4.98 -10.55 0.21
CA ALA A 91 5.92 -9.53 0.67
C ALA A 91 6.29 -9.68 2.15
N ILE A 92 5.38 -10.20 2.99
CA ILE A 92 5.62 -10.35 4.44
C ILE A 92 5.95 -11.79 4.86
N LYS A 93 6.01 -12.75 3.93
CA LYS A 93 6.11 -14.20 4.23
C LYS A 93 7.25 -14.52 5.19
N ASN A 94 8.45 -14.03 4.89
CA ASN A 94 9.68 -14.34 5.64
C ASN A 94 10.10 -13.25 6.63
N SER A 95 9.31 -12.17 6.77
CA SER A 95 9.67 -11.10 7.69
C SER A 95 9.08 -11.34 9.08
N LYS A 96 9.95 -11.29 10.10
CA LYS A 96 9.55 -11.20 11.51
C LYS A 96 9.09 -9.79 11.89
N LYS A 97 9.60 -8.75 11.20
CA LYS A 97 9.26 -7.34 11.44
C LYS A 97 8.22 -6.83 10.45
N ALA A 98 7.38 -5.91 10.88
CA ALA A 98 6.39 -5.27 10.01
C ALA A 98 7.08 -4.34 9.01
N SER A 99 7.00 -4.65 7.72
CA SER A 99 7.49 -3.73 6.68
C SER A 99 6.67 -2.44 6.68
N ASP A 100 7.29 -1.29 6.88
CA ASP A 100 6.63 0.02 6.83
C ASP A 100 6.05 0.31 5.45
N VAL A 101 6.74 -0.13 4.40
CA VAL A 101 6.36 0.11 3.01
C VAL A 101 6.35 -1.20 2.23
N ILE A 102 5.30 -1.42 1.44
CA ILE A 102 5.26 -2.51 0.45
C ILE A 102 4.94 -1.94 -0.92
N PHE A 103 5.68 -2.33 -1.95
CA PHE A 103 5.44 -1.88 -3.32
C PHE A 103 5.48 -3.02 -4.34
N HIS A 104 4.95 -2.76 -5.54
CA HIS A 104 5.15 -3.61 -6.72
C HIS A 104 5.29 -2.75 -7.98
N LYS A 105 5.97 -3.28 -9.00
CA LYS A 105 6.28 -2.58 -10.26
C LYS A 105 5.19 -2.71 -11.34
N GLY A 106 3.95 -2.96 -10.92
CA GLY A 106 2.83 -3.20 -11.84
C GLY A 106 2.94 -4.55 -12.57
N SER A 107 2.15 -4.68 -13.63
CA SER A 107 2.20 -5.76 -14.64
C SER A 107 1.45 -5.27 -15.88
N PHE A 108 1.36 -6.09 -16.94
CA PHE A 108 0.53 -5.75 -18.09
C PHE A 108 -0.90 -5.35 -17.66
N GLY A 109 -1.35 -4.16 -18.07
CA GLY A 109 -2.65 -3.60 -17.71
C GLY A 109 -2.84 -3.27 -16.22
N LYS A 110 -1.78 -3.23 -15.41
CA LYS A 110 -1.83 -2.91 -13.97
C LYS A 110 -0.75 -1.92 -13.56
N GLU A 111 -1.18 -0.77 -13.05
CA GLU A 111 -0.28 0.27 -12.58
C GLU A 111 0.57 -0.17 -11.38
N PRO A 112 1.84 0.29 -11.30
CA PRO A 112 2.67 0.10 -10.11
C PRO A 112 2.15 0.93 -8.92
N MET A 113 2.30 0.40 -7.71
CA MET A 113 1.81 1.07 -6.50
C MET A 113 2.78 0.91 -5.33
N ILE A 114 2.76 1.89 -4.42
CA ILE A 114 3.42 1.86 -3.13
C ILE A 114 2.33 1.93 -2.06
N ILE A 115 2.42 1.13 -1.00
CA ILE A 115 1.54 1.20 0.17
C ILE A 115 2.41 1.43 1.40
N VAL A 116 2.13 2.52 2.13
CA VAL A 116 2.73 2.82 3.42
C VAL A 116 1.77 2.38 4.51
N PHE A 117 2.28 1.68 5.52
CA PHE A 117 1.50 1.15 6.63
C PHE A 117 1.94 1.77 7.95
N GLY A 118 1.02 1.85 8.90
CA GLY A 118 1.32 2.32 10.25
C GLY A 118 0.30 1.86 11.27
N LYS A 119 0.63 2.10 12.54
CA LYS A 119 -0.27 1.78 13.66
C LYS A 119 -1.51 2.68 13.67
N THR A 120 -1.31 3.94 13.30
CA THR A 120 -2.35 4.97 13.25
C THR A 120 -2.20 5.82 11.98
N PRO A 121 -3.21 6.61 11.59
CA PRO A 121 -3.06 7.59 10.50
C PRO A 121 -1.86 8.53 10.71
N ASN A 122 -1.62 9.00 11.95
CA ASN A 122 -0.46 9.84 12.25
C ASN A 122 0.88 9.12 12.06
N ASP A 123 0.97 7.82 12.36
CA ASP A 123 2.19 7.03 12.08
C ASP A 123 2.46 6.97 10.57
N VAL A 124 1.41 6.74 9.77
CA VAL A 124 1.51 6.77 8.30
C VAL A 124 1.99 8.14 7.82
N MET A 125 1.42 9.23 8.33
CA MET A 125 1.83 10.60 7.95
C MET A 125 3.29 10.89 8.31
N LYS A 126 3.75 10.48 9.50
CA LYS A 126 5.17 10.62 9.90
C LYS A 126 6.11 9.88 8.95
N LYS A 127 5.72 8.71 8.44
CA LYS A 127 6.51 7.95 7.45
C LYS A 127 6.52 8.64 6.10
N ILE A 128 5.36 9.14 5.67
CA ILE A 128 5.22 9.89 4.41
C ILE A 128 6.11 11.15 4.42
N LEU A 129 6.13 11.91 5.52
CA LEU A 129 6.98 13.11 5.64
C LEU A 129 8.49 12.81 5.56
N LYS A 130 8.93 11.57 5.79
CA LYS A 130 10.33 11.15 5.57
C LYS A 130 10.62 10.78 4.12
N ILE A 131 9.57 10.56 3.33
CA ILE A 131 9.64 10.08 1.94
C ILE A 131 9.48 11.23 0.95
N ILE A 132 8.66 12.24 1.27
CA ILE A 132 8.39 13.37 0.37
C ILE A 132 9.43 14.46 0.55
#